data_AF-A0A098YDL0-F1
#
_entry.id   AF-A0A098YDL0-F1
#
_cell.length_a   1.000
_cell.length_b   1.000
_cell.length_c   1.000
_cell.angle_alpha   90.00
_cell.angle_beta   90.00
_cell.angle_gamma   90.00
#
_symmetry.space_group_name_H-M   'P 1'
#
loop_
_entity.id
_entity.type
_entity.pdbx_description
1 polymer ?
#
loop_
_entity_poly.entity_id
_entity_poly.type
_entity_poly.pdbx_seq_one_letter_code
_entity_poly.pdbx_strand_id
1 'polypeptide(L)'
;MSSPGLLDRIERYFALAPLTEARVHSVGALQVPIGPPEWPHSARPRPGFEGEVAVDDVRAAIALQERAGLPASLEWLGDRCRGLATVARAAGLVVDELPLLVADDPVEVLLPSEVRLYLVGADDPRLGLYQRLAALAFATPAGAPADDAPRDTPEVARDDPGPAAVPPTEVLRDRVASGSTVMMVAVEDGEPVAIGSHQPVQVDGTEISEVVGVATLPRFRGRGLGAGLTSALVEHARQTADLVFLSAGDDDVARVYERAGFARVATSCVAERPSG
;
A
#
# COMPACT_ATOMS: atom_id res chain seq x y z
N MET A 1 7.91 -16.74 13.16
CA MET A 1 8.98 -17.72 12.75
C MET A 1 9.25 -17.63 11.23
N SER A 2 10.51 -17.51 10.78
CA SER A 2 10.85 -17.49 9.33
C SER A 2 10.66 -18.87 8.69
N SER A 3 9.46 -19.13 8.15
CA SER A 3 9.20 -20.33 7.37
C SER A 3 10.09 -20.36 6.11
N PRO A 4 10.72 -21.49 5.75
CA PRO A 4 11.38 -21.64 4.46
C PRO A 4 10.43 -21.22 3.34
N GLY A 5 10.86 -20.29 2.49
CA GLY A 5 10.05 -19.81 1.35
C GLY A 5 9.05 -18.69 1.66
N LEU A 6 9.06 -18.09 2.86
CA LEU A 6 8.22 -16.92 3.16
C LEU A 6 8.39 -15.79 2.13
N LEU A 7 9.63 -15.42 1.83
CA LEU A 7 9.90 -14.37 0.83
C LEU A 7 9.52 -14.80 -0.59
N ASP A 8 9.57 -16.10 -0.90
CA ASP A 8 9.11 -16.61 -2.20
C ASP A 8 7.58 -16.46 -2.34
N ARG A 9 6.83 -16.68 -1.26
CA ARG A 9 5.38 -16.48 -1.24
C ARG A 9 5.01 -15.00 -1.42
N ILE A 10 5.72 -14.09 -0.76
CA ILE A 10 5.50 -12.64 -0.90
C ILE A 10 5.88 -12.16 -2.31
N GLU A 11 7.00 -12.64 -2.87
CA GLU A 11 7.40 -12.32 -4.23
C GLU A 11 6.37 -12.82 -5.27
N ARG A 12 5.81 -14.02 -5.05
CA ARG A 12 4.70 -14.54 -5.88
C ARG A 12 3.42 -13.74 -5.74
N TYR A 13 3.03 -13.35 -4.51
CA TYR A 13 1.90 -12.45 -4.28
C TYR A 13 2.05 -11.19 -5.14
N PHE A 14 3.23 -10.57 -5.10
CA PHE A 14 3.54 -9.37 -5.84
C PHE A 14 3.55 -9.53 -7.36
N ALA A 15 3.86 -10.72 -7.87
CA ALA A 15 3.78 -11.03 -9.30
C ALA A 15 2.36 -11.35 -9.77
N LEU A 16 1.50 -11.85 -8.88
CA LEU A 16 0.11 -12.23 -9.18
C LEU A 16 -0.88 -11.08 -8.98
N ALA A 17 -0.63 -10.18 -8.02
CA ALA A 17 -1.52 -9.07 -7.69
C ALA A 17 -1.94 -8.20 -8.90
N PRO A 18 -1.07 -7.89 -9.88
CA PRO A 18 -1.46 -7.09 -11.04
C PRO A 18 -2.32 -7.86 -12.05
N LEU A 19 -2.32 -9.19 -12.06
CA LEU A 19 -2.84 -9.99 -13.18
C LEU A 19 -4.35 -9.90 -13.37
N THR A 20 -5.09 -9.45 -12.35
CA THR A 20 -6.54 -9.29 -12.43
C THR A 20 -6.96 -8.07 -13.24
N GLU A 21 -6.09 -7.07 -13.38
CA GLU A 21 -6.43 -5.77 -13.97
C GLU A 21 -5.36 -5.18 -14.90
N ALA A 22 -4.16 -5.76 -14.94
CA ALA A 22 -3.04 -5.28 -15.73
C ALA A 22 -2.47 -6.37 -16.64
N ARG A 23 -2.05 -5.97 -17.85
CA ARG A 23 -1.26 -6.82 -18.74
C ARG A 23 0.21 -6.68 -18.38
N VAL A 24 0.88 -7.79 -18.11
CA VAL A 24 2.32 -7.77 -17.78
C VAL A 24 3.17 -7.86 -19.04
N HIS A 25 4.07 -6.88 -19.21
CA HIS A 25 5.06 -6.82 -20.28
C HIS A 25 6.46 -7.16 -19.74
N SER A 26 7.26 -7.88 -20.53
CA SER A 26 8.66 -8.16 -20.16
C SER A 26 9.61 -7.14 -20.78
N VAL A 27 10.52 -6.59 -19.97
CA VAL A 27 11.61 -5.71 -20.39
C VAL A 27 12.89 -6.22 -19.73
N GLY A 28 13.71 -6.95 -20.50
CA GLY A 28 14.90 -7.62 -19.97
C GLY A 28 14.56 -8.53 -18.79
N ALA A 29 15.15 -8.27 -17.62
CA ALA A 29 14.86 -9.00 -16.39
C ALA A 29 13.58 -8.56 -15.65
N LEU A 30 12.93 -7.47 -16.09
CA LEU A 30 11.80 -6.85 -15.41
C LEU A 30 10.45 -7.26 -16.01
N GLN A 31 9.45 -7.33 -15.16
CA GLN A 31 8.03 -7.39 -15.47
C GLN A 31 7.42 -6.01 -15.22
N VAL A 32 6.65 -5.51 -16.19
CA VAL A 32 6.04 -4.18 -16.19
C VAL A 32 4.55 -4.35 -16.39
N PRO A 33 3.74 -4.35 -15.32
CA PRO A 33 2.29 -4.38 -15.44
C PRO A 33 1.77 -3.05 -16.01
N ILE A 34 0.94 -3.14 -17.05
CA ILE A 34 0.25 -2.00 -17.65
C ILE A 34 -1.26 -2.20 -17.48
N GLY A 35 -1.86 -1.38 -16.61
CA GLY A 35 -3.29 -1.41 -16.25
C GLY A 35 -3.86 0.00 -16.10
N PRO A 36 -5.02 0.15 -15.42
CA PRO A 36 -5.65 1.44 -15.18
C PRO A 36 -4.72 2.39 -14.37
N PRO A 37 -4.56 3.67 -14.78
CA PRO A 37 -3.74 4.64 -14.06
C PRO A 37 -4.26 4.98 -12.66
N GLU A 38 -5.52 4.67 -12.35
CA GLU A 38 -6.13 4.85 -11.03
C GLU A 38 -5.64 3.83 -10.00
N TRP A 39 -5.05 2.71 -10.45
CA TRP A 39 -4.48 1.66 -9.59
C TRP A 39 -3.19 1.10 -10.20
N PRO A 40 -2.12 1.91 -10.27
CA PRO A 40 -0.89 1.50 -10.93
C PRO A 40 -0.15 0.43 -10.12
N HIS A 41 0.53 -0.49 -10.81
CA HIS A 41 1.44 -1.46 -10.21
C HIS A 41 2.88 -1.16 -10.62
N SER A 42 3.80 -1.26 -9.67
CA SER A 42 5.23 -1.05 -9.94
C SER A 42 5.80 -2.13 -10.87
N ALA A 43 6.78 -1.74 -11.68
CA ALA A 43 7.63 -2.71 -12.36
C ALA A 43 8.42 -3.50 -11.32
N ARG A 44 8.78 -4.75 -11.61
CA ARG A 44 9.49 -5.64 -10.67
C ARG A 44 10.41 -6.61 -11.40
N PRO A 45 11.49 -7.12 -10.78
CA PRO A 45 12.19 -8.30 -11.27
C PRO A 45 11.24 -9.50 -11.40
N ARG A 46 11.53 -10.42 -12.31
CA ARG A 46 10.82 -11.71 -12.36
C ARG A 46 11.03 -12.48 -11.04
N PRO A 47 10.00 -13.16 -10.50
CA PRO A 47 10.18 -14.01 -9.31
C PRO A 47 11.28 -15.05 -9.50
N GLY A 48 12.11 -15.25 -8.48
CA GLY A 48 13.25 -16.15 -8.50
C GLY A 48 14.39 -15.75 -9.46
N PHE A 49 14.42 -14.50 -9.94
CA PHE A 49 15.53 -14.02 -10.76
C PHE A 49 16.80 -13.85 -9.91
N GLU A 50 17.87 -14.55 -10.28
CA GLU A 50 19.17 -14.53 -9.56
C GLU A 50 20.26 -13.74 -10.31
N GLY A 51 19.93 -13.14 -11.46
CA GLY A 51 20.89 -12.42 -12.30
C GLY A 51 21.02 -10.93 -11.94
N GLU A 52 21.86 -10.22 -12.71
CA GLU A 52 21.96 -8.76 -12.63
C GLU A 52 20.91 -8.09 -13.54
N VAL A 53 20.28 -7.03 -13.04
CA VAL A 53 19.39 -6.17 -13.85
C VAL A 53 20.23 -5.05 -14.46
N ALA A 54 20.16 -4.89 -15.79
CA ALA A 54 20.87 -3.82 -16.48
C ALA A 54 20.20 -2.45 -16.25
N VAL A 55 20.98 -1.38 -16.18
CA VAL A 55 20.45 -0.01 -16.07
C VAL A 55 19.55 0.37 -17.26
N ASP A 56 19.86 -0.14 -18.45
CA ASP A 56 19.07 0.11 -19.64
C ASP A 56 17.72 -0.63 -19.61
N ASP A 57 17.63 -1.79 -18.94
CA ASP A 57 16.35 -2.47 -18.69
C ASP A 57 15.46 -1.63 -17.76
N VAL A 58 16.03 -1.05 -16.70
CA VAL A 58 15.30 -0.15 -15.79
C VAL A 58 14.80 1.07 -16.54
N ARG A 59 15.65 1.73 -17.35
CA ARG A 59 15.25 2.89 -18.16
C ARG A 59 14.16 2.53 -19.18
N ALA A 60 14.25 1.36 -19.81
CA ALA A 60 13.25 0.91 -20.77
C ALA A 60 11.90 0.57 -20.10
N ALA A 61 11.92 0.00 -18.90
CA ALA A 61 10.72 -0.28 -18.11
C ALA A 61 10.01 1.01 -17.68
N ILE A 62 10.76 1.99 -17.15
CA ILE A 62 10.23 3.33 -16.81
C ILE A 62 9.62 3.99 -18.05
N ALA A 63 10.35 4.00 -19.17
CA ALA A 63 9.85 4.60 -20.40
C ALA A 63 8.59 3.90 -20.93
N LEU A 64 8.40 2.60 -20.63
CA LEU A 64 7.17 1.88 -20.95
C LEU A 64 6.01 2.32 -20.06
N GLN A 65 6.22 2.48 -18.74
CA GLN A 65 5.22 3.00 -17.81
C GLN A 65 4.80 4.43 -18.21
N GLU A 66 5.76 5.33 -18.44
CA GLU A 66 5.52 6.72 -18.82
C GLU A 66 4.73 6.83 -20.13
N ARG A 67 5.05 6.03 -21.16
CA ARG A 67 4.29 5.99 -22.42
C ARG A 67 2.86 5.48 -22.25
N ALA A 68 2.60 4.68 -21.21
CA ALA A 68 1.27 4.20 -20.86
C ALA A 68 0.52 5.17 -19.94
N GLY A 69 1.10 6.31 -19.56
CA GLY A 69 0.51 7.26 -18.63
C GLY A 69 0.56 6.82 -17.17
N LEU A 70 1.43 5.87 -16.83
CA LEU A 70 1.62 5.36 -15.47
C LEU A 70 2.80 6.06 -14.77
N PRO A 71 2.81 6.10 -13.42
CA PRO A 71 3.98 6.55 -12.68
C PRO A 71 5.18 5.65 -12.96
N ALA A 72 6.35 6.26 -12.99
CA ALA A 72 7.62 5.56 -13.09
C ALA A 72 7.98 4.99 -11.72
N SER A 73 7.67 3.71 -11.50
CA SER A 73 7.92 3.03 -10.23
C SER A 73 8.47 1.61 -10.42
N LEU A 74 9.41 1.23 -9.58
CA LEU A 74 10.04 -0.08 -9.52
C LEU A 74 10.01 -0.55 -8.06
N GLU A 75 9.63 -1.80 -7.82
CA GLU A 75 9.58 -2.36 -6.46
C GLU A 75 10.14 -3.78 -6.41
N TRP A 76 10.92 -4.10 -5.37
CA TRP A 76 11.52 -5.42 -5.19
C TRP A 76 11.83 -5.74 -3.72
N LEU A 77 12.03 -7.03 -3.43
CA LEU A 77 12.57 -7.46 -2.15
C LEU A 77 14.09 -7.23 -2.14
N GLY A 78 14.58 -6.32 -1.29
CA GLY A 78 16.00 -5.94 -1.24
C GLY A 78 16.94 -7.13 -1.00
N ASP A 79 16.48 -8.10 -0.22
CA ASP A 79 17.18 -9.35 0.07
C ASP A 79 17.39 -10.26 -1.16
N ARG A 80 16.54 -10.14 -2.20
CA ARG A 80 16.54 -10.98 -3.40
C ARG A 80 17.35 -10.40 -4.56
N CYS A 81 17.33 -9.09 -4.76
CA CYS A 81 18.01 -8.42 -5.88
C CYS A 81 19.06 -7.43 -5.38
N ARG A 82 20.14 -7.98 -4.80
CA ARG A 82 21.27 -7.19 -4.27
C ARG A 82 21.94 -6.44 -5.42
N GLY A 83 21.96 -5.11 -5.34
CA GLY A 83 22.53 -4.23 -6.37
C GLY A 83 21.50 -3.46 -7.20
N LEU A 84 20.24 -3.90 -7.24
CA LEU A 84 19.18 -3.21 -7.99
C LEU A 84 18.95 -1.77 -7.48
N ALA A 85 19.16 -1.51 -6.19
CA ALA A 85 19.12 -0.14 -5.64
C ALA A 85 20.13 0.79 -6.33
N THR A 86 21.37 0.33 -6.57
CA THR A 86 22.40 1.10 -7.28
C THR A 86 22.02 1.32 -8.74
N VAL A 87 21.48 0.29 -9.40
CA VAL A 87 21.03 0.35 -10.79
C VAL A 87 19.87 1.32 -10.95
N ALA A 88 18.87 1.27 -10.05
CA ALA A 88 17.74 2.18 -10.03
C ALA A 88 18.17 3.65 -9.85
N ARG A 89 19.10 3.92 -8.91
CA ARG A 89 19.69 5.25 -8.73
C ARG A 89 20.45 5.72 -9.98
N ALA A 90 21.19 4.83 -10.65
CA ALA A 90 21.88 5.14 -11.91
C ALA A 90 20.90 5.39 -13.09
N ALA A 91 19.67 4.89 -13.00
CA ALA A 91 18.58 5.21 -13.92
C ALA A 91 17.87 6.54 -13.58
N GLY A 92 18.24 7.21 -12.48
CA GLY A 92 17.69 8.49 -12.05
C GLY A 92 16.47 8.40 -11.13
N LEU A 93 16.24 7.24 -10.51
CA LEU A 93 15.20 7.05 -9.50
C LEU A 93 15.72 7.36 -8.08
N VAL A 94 14.83 7.80 -7.21
CA VAL A 94 15.03 7.80 -5.75
C VAL A 94 14.67 6.42 -5.24
N VAL A 95 15.43 5.87 -4.30
CA VAL A 95 15.19 4.53 -3.75
C VAL A 95 14.99 4.63 -2.25
N ASP A 96 13.82 4.20 -1.79
CA ASP A 96 13.45 4.04 -0.40
C ASP A 96 13.50 2.57 0.02
N GLU A 97 13.98 2.34 1.23
CA GLU A 97 14.11 1.01 1.83
C GLU A 97 13.14 0.90 3.01
N LEU A 98 12.05 0.17 2.79
CA LEU A 98 10.91 0.06 3.68
C LEU A 98 10.97 -1.24 4.47
N PRO A 99 10.82 -1.24 5.81
CA PRO A 99 10.72 -2.47 6.57
C PRO A 99 9.53 -3.32 6.11
N LEU A 100 9.78 -4.57 5.74
CA LEU A 100 8.74 -5.55 5.41
C LEU A 100 8.40 -6.38 6.64
N LEU A 101 7.14 -6.39 7.05
CA LEU A 101 6.68 -7.07 8.25
C LEU A 101 5.54 -8.05 7.96
N VAL A 102 5.48 -9.14 8.71
CA VAL A 102 4.37 -10.11 8.68
C VAL A 102 3.64 -10.11 10.01
N ALA A 103 2.32 -10.29 9.99
CA ALA A 103 1.56 -10.51 11.21
C ALA A 103 1.93 -11.91 11.75
N ASP A 104 2.69 -11.98 12.85
CA ASP A 104 3.14 -13.24 13.48
C ASP A 104 2.16 -13.59 14.60
N ASP A 105 2.14 -12.76 15.66
CA ASP A 105 1.27 -12.88 16.83
C ASP A 105 0.48 -11.56 17.03
N PRO A 106 -0.48 -11.25 16.13
CA PRO A 106 -1.13 -9.96 16.10
C PRO A 106 -1.90 -9.71 17.40
N VAL A 107 -1.69 -8.51 17.95
CA VAL A 107 -2.35 -8.05 19.17
C VAL A 107 -3.52 -7.18 18.78
N GLU A 108 -4.68 -7.42 19.38
CA GLU A 108 -5.84 -6.55 19.21
C GLU A 108 -5.52 -5.16 19.77
N VAL A 109 -5.54 -4.15 18.89
CA VAL A 109 -5.36 -2.75 19.27
C VAL A 109 -6.72 -2.06 19.29
N LEU A 110 -7.20 -1.75 20.49
CA LEU A 110 -8.46 -1.04 20.68
C LEU A 110 -8.35 0.41 20.20
N LEU A 111 -9.38 0.85 19.47
CA LEU A 111 -9.55 2.23 19.08
C LEU A 111 -10.09 3.09 20.24
N PRO A 112 -9.93 4.43 20.18
CA PRO A 112 -10.60 5.34 21.10
C PRO A 112 -12.12 5.09 21.14
N SER A 113 -12.74 5.31 22.30
CA SER A 113 -14.17 5.03 22.54
C SER A 113 -15.12 5.80 21.64
N GLU A 114 -14.68 6.91 21.06
CA GLU A 114 -15.42 7.80 20.18
C GLU A 114 -15.39 7.31 18.72
N VAL A 115 -14.47 6.41 18.38
CA VAL A 115 -14.21 5.97 17.01
C VAL A 115 -14.96 4.68 16.71
N ARG A 116 -15.55 4.59 15.53
CA ARG A 116 -16.20 3.39 15.00
C ARG A 116 -15.56 2.98 13.69
N LEU A 117 -15.39 1.67 13.49
CA LEU A 117 -14.92 1.10 12.23
C LEU A 117 -16.10 0.67 11.37
N TYR A 118 -15.99 0.94 10.07
CA TYR A 118 -16.93 0.48 9.07
C TYR A 118 -16.18 -0.23 7.97
N LEU A 119 -16.64 -1.43 7.62
CA LEU A 119 -16.28 -2.10 6.38
C LEU A 119 -16.99 -1.37 5.23
N VAL A 120 -16.23 -0.99 4.21
CA VAL A 120 -16.75 -0.19 3.09
C VAL A 120 -17.22 -1.13 1.98
N GLY A 121 -18.48 -0.98 1.58
CA GLY A 121 -19.07 -1.70 0.46
C GLY A 121 -18.82 -1.00 -0.88
N ALA A 122 -18.85 -1.76 -1.98
CA ALA A 122 -18.62 -1.23 -3.33
C ALA A 122 -19.65 -0.16 -3.74
N ASP A 123 -20.86 -0.23 -3.18
CA ASP A 123 -21.93 0.72 -3.45
C ASP A 123 -21.98 1.89 -2.45
N ASP A 124 -20.99 2.03 -1.55
CA ASP A 124 -20.94 3.18 -0.65
C ASP A 124 -20.80 4.47 -1.48
N PRO A 125 -21.75 5.42 -1.39
CA PRO A 125 -21.69 6.66 -2.14
C PRO A 125 -20.51 7.56 -1.75
N ARG A 126 -19.79 7.23 -0.66
CA ARG A 126 -18.65 7.98 -0.13
C ARG A 126 -17.29 7.43 -0.55
N LEU A 127 -17.20 6.46 -1.47
CA LEU A 127 -15.91 5.91 -1.94
C LEU A 127 -14.91 7.01 -2.35
N GLY A 128 -15.37 8.01 -3.09
CA GLY A 128 -14.51 9.10 -3.53
C GLY A 128 -14.03 10.01 -2.38
N LEU A 129 -14.82 10.13 -1.31
CA LEU A 129 -14.41 10.81 -0.08
C LEU A 129 -13.26 10.08 0.60
N TYR A 130 -13.34 8.75 0.64
CA TYR A 130 -12.30 7.89 1.24
C TYR A 130 -10.98 7.97 0.46
N GLN A 131 -11.03 7.99 -0.88
CA GLN A 131 -9.84 8.23 -1.70
C GLN A 131 -9.23 9.61 -1.45
N ARG A 132 -10.06 10.67 -1.34
CA ARG A 132 -9.60 12.02 -0.99
C ARG A 132 -8.95 12.06 0.39
N LEU A 133 -9.54 11.39 1.39
CA LEU A 133 -8.96 11.30 2.74
C LEU A 133 -7.57 10.67 2.70
N ALA A 134 -7.41 9.56 1.98
CA ALA A 134 -6.11 8.91 1.81
C ALA A 134 -5.09 9.88 1.16
N ALA A 135 -5.46 10.55 0.07
CA ALA A 135 -4.59 11.50 -0.62
C ALA A 135 -4.14 12.65 0.31
N LEU A 136 -5.06 13.24 1.09
CA LEU A 136 -4.74 14.30 2.06
C LEU A 136 -3.83 13.79 3.18
N ALA A 137 -4.09 12.58 3.68
CA ALA A 137 -3.32 11.99 4.75
C ALA A 137 -1.88 11.64 4.32
N PHE A 138 -1.68 11.22 3.07
CA PHE A 138 -0.35 10.94 2.50
C PHE A 138 0.40 12.18 2.03
N ALA A 139 -0.30 13.26 1.65
CA ALA A 139 0.33 14.53 1.27
C ALA A 139 1.08 15.22 2.43
N THR A 140 0.79 14.84 3.68
CA THR A 140 1.46 15.37 4.87
C THR A 140 2.44 14.34 5.44
N PRO A 141 3.76 14.60 5.50
CA PRO A 141 4.75 13.65 6.01
C PRO A 141 4.41 13.09 7.41
N ALA A 142 4.82 11.85 7.67
CA ALA A 142 4.76 11.27 9.01
C ALA A 142 5.63 12.08 9.98
N GLY A 143 5.13 12.34 11.20
CA GLY A 143 5.87 13.09 12.23
C GLY A 143 5.70 14.62 12.21
N ALA A 144 5.00 15.20 11.24
CA ALA A 144 4.60 16.62 11.31
C ALA A 144 3.74 16.86 12.57
N PRO A 145 4.03 17.88 13.41
CA PRO A 145 3.26 18.17 14.62
C PRO A 145 1.78 18.38 14.29
N ALA A 146 0.88 17.80 15.08
CA ALA A 146 -0.56 17.97 14.89
C ALA A 146 -1.01 19.44 14.99
N ASP A 147 -0.29 20.26 15.76
CA ASP A 147 -0.53 21.70 15.93
C ASP A 147 -0.04 22.56 14.74
N ASP A 148 0.86 22.03 13.91
CA ASP A 148 1.37 22.68 12.69
C ASP A 148 0.64 22.21 11.42
N ALA A 149 -0.25 21.22 11.54
CA ALA A 149 -1.21 20.94 10.47
C ALA A 149 -2.05 22.22 10.28
N PRO A 150 -2.20 22.73 9.03
CA PRO A 150 -3.05 23.90 8.80
C PRO A 150 -4.38 23.67 9.50
N ARG A 151 -4.86 24.63 10.30
CA ARG A 151 -6.23 24.59 10.83
C ARG A 151 -7.27 24.48 9.71
N ASP A 152 -6.84 24.79 8.49
CA ASP A 152 -7.56 24.64 7.22
C ASP A 152 -7.19 23.33 6.47
N THR A 153 -6.63 22.31 7.13
CA THR A 153 -6.62 20.95 6.56
C THR A 153 -8.08 20.69 6.28
N PRO A 154 -8.52 20.56 5.01
CA PRO A 154 -9.93 20.58 4.71
C PRO A 154 -10.54 19.54 5.60
N GLU A 155 -11.43 20.00 6.50
CA GLU A 155 -12.40 19.11 7.06
C GLU A 155 -12.90 18.37 5.83
N VAL A 156 -12.77 17.04 5.85
CA VAL A 156 -13.78 16.24 5.18
C VAL A 156 -15.05 16.62 5.90
N ALA A 157 -15.59 17.79 5.57
CA ALA A 157 -16.63 18.45 6.30
C ALA A 157 -17.90 17.90 5.70
N ARG A 158 -18.91 17.75 6.54
CA ARG A 158 -20.32 17.77 6.16
C ARG A 158 -20.71 18.67 4.97
N ASP A 159 -19.90 19.66 4.57
CA ASP A 159 -20.12 20.61 3.46
C ASP A 159 -19.00 20.63 2.36
N ASP A 160 -18.30 19.52 2.09
CA ASP A 160 -17.33 19.33 0.97
C ASP A 160 -17.96 19.75 -0.40
N PRO A 161 -17.27 20.51 -1.29
CA PRO A 161 -17.88 21.33 -2.36
C PRO A 161 -18.42 20.54 -3.56
N GLY A 162 -18.65 19.23 -3.43
CA GLY A 162 -19.29 18.40 -4.44
C GLY A 162 -18.37 17.83 -5.54
N PRO A 163 -18.96 17.10 -6.51
CA PRO A 163 -18.33 16.06 -7.35
C PRO A 163 -17.28 16.53 -8.38
N ALA A 164 -16.94 17.81 -8.44
CA ALA A 164 -15.99 18.34 -9.43
C ALA A 164 -14.50 18.04 -9.09
N ALA A 165 -14.21 17.51 -7.90
CA ALA A 165 -12.86 17.26 -7.40
C ALA A 165 -12.72 15.93 -6.63
N VAL A 166 -13.64 14.99 -6.86
CA VAL A 166 -13.65 13.64 -6.31
C VAL A 166 -12.96 12.71 -7.31
N PRO A 167 -11.99 11.88 -6.88
CA PRO A 167 -11.32 10.95 -7.80
C PRO A 167 -12.34 10.00 -8.46
N PRO A 168 -12.10 9.56 -9.71
CA PRO A 168 -12.85 8.46 -10.30
C PRO A 168 -12.87 7.26 -9.35
N THR A 169 -14.06 6.71 -9.13
CA THR A 169 -14.28 5.63 -8.15
C THR A 169 -14.50 4.28 -8.80
N GLU A 170 -14.59 4.22 -10.13
CA GLU A 170 -14.95 3.04 -10.90
C GLU A 170 -14.00 1.87 -10.60
N VAL A 171 -12.69 2.12 -10.67
CA VAL A 171 -11.67 1.10 -10.39
C VAL A 171 -11.74 0.65 -8.92
N LEU A 172 -11.88 1.58 -7.97
CA LEU A 172 -12.01 1.23 -6.56
C LEU A 172 -13.29 0.42 -6.29
N ARG A 173 -14.42 0.82 -6.88
CA ARG A 173 -15.70 0.13 -6.79
C ARG A 173 -15.56 -1.31 -7.31
N ASP A 174 -14.97 -1.51 -8.48
CA ASP A 174 -14.78 -2.83 -9.08
C ASP A 174 -13.88 -3.72 -8.22
N ARG A 175 -12.82 -3.14 -7.64
CA ARG A 175 -11.93 -3.85 -6.71
C ARG A 175 -12.61 -4.23 -5.40
N VAL A 176 -13.44 -3.36 -4.84
CA VAL A 176 -14.24 -3.67 -3.63
C VAL A 176 -15.31 -4.72 -3.95
N ALA A 177 -15.96 -4.61 -5.12
CA ALA A 177 -17.00 -5.56 -5.55
C ALA A 177 -16.43 -6.96 -5.82
N SER A 178 -15.22 -7.05 -6.36
CA SER A 178 -14.54 -8.33 -6.62
C SER A 178 -13.85 -8.93 -5.40
N GLY A 179 -13.70 -8.16 -4.31
CA GLY A 179 -12.93 -8.57 -3.13
C GLY A 179 -11.43 -8.41 -3.26
N SER A 180 -10.92 -7.89 -4.39
CA SER A 180 -9.49 -7.59 -4.59
C SER A 180 -8.98 -6.43 -3.71
N THR A 181 -9.89 -5.64 -3.15
CA THR A 181 -9.61 -4.66 -2.11
C THR A 181 -10.69 -4.76 -1.03
N VAL A 182 -10.28 -4.99 0.21
CA VAL A 182 -11.14 -4.86 1.39
C VAL A 182 -10.76 -3.59 2.13
N MET A 183 -11.68 -2.66 2.26
CA MET A 183 -11.43 -1.32 2.82
C MET A 183 -12.18 -1.12 4.13
N MET A 184 -11.50 -0.54 5.12
CA MET A 184 -12.10 -0.09 6.36
C MET A 184 -11.87 1.41 6.57
N VAL A 185 -12.87 2.07 7.14
CA VAL A 185 -12.81 3.49 7.53
C VAL A 185 -13.10 3.63 9.03
N ALA A 186 -12.27 4.42 9.70
CA ALA A 186 -12.52 4.88 11.06
C ALA A 186 -13.29 6.19 11.02
N VAL A 187 -14.37 6.28 11.79
CA VAL A 187 -15.28 7.43 11.84
C VAL A 187 -15.40 7.91 13.29
N GLU A 188 -15.24 9.21 13.49
CA GLU A 188 -15.44 9.91 14.77
C GLU A 188 -16.44 11.05 14.55
N ASP A 189 -17.46 11.16 15.39
CA ASP A 189 -18.54 12.17 15.29
C ASP A 189 -19.22 12.27 13.90
N GLY A 190 -19.25 11.16 13.17
CA GLY A 190 -19.86 11.05 11.84
C GLY A 190 -18.90 11.36 10.68
N GLU A 191 -17.67 11.78 10.97
CA GLU A 191 -16.66 12.11 9.97
C GLU A 191 -15.60 11.01 9.83
N PRO A 192 -15.18 10.65 8.61
CA PRO A 192 -14.08 9.71 8.42
C PRO A 192 -12.75 10.36 8.80
N VAL A 193 -11.97 9.68 9.64
CA VAL A 193 -10.73 10.21 10.24
C VAL A 193 -9.48 9.40 9.88
N ALA A 194 -9.65 8.12 9.55
CA ALA A 194 -8.60 7.24 9.07
C ALA A 194 -9.16 6.18 8.13
N ILE A 195 -8.30 5.67 7.24
CA ILE A 195 -8.62 4.67 6.22
C ILE A 195 -7.47 3.67 6.11
N GLY A 196 -7.80 2.45 5.71
CA GLY A 196 -6.83 1.42 5.38
C GLY A 196 -7.50 0.34 4.56
N SER A 197 -6.70 -0.51 3.94
CA SER A 197 -7.21 -1.65 3.18
C SER A 197 -6.31 -2.86 3.36
N HIS A 198 -6.85 -4.03 3.09
CA HIS A 198 -6.03 -5.19 2.76
C HIS A 198 -6.41 -5.71 1.37
N GLN A 199 -5.44 -6.26 0.65
CA GLN A 199 -5.60 -6.73 -0.73
C GLN A 199 -5.38 -8.25 -0.77
N PRO A 200 -6.42 -9.07 -0.89
CA PRO A 200 -6.28 -10.53 -0.97
C PRO A 200 -5.84 -10.98 -2.37
N VAL A 201 -4.92 -11.96 -2.42
CA VAL A 201 -4.49 -12.63 -3.66
C VAL A 201 -4.34 -14.13 -3.40
N GLN A 202 -4.85 -14.94 -4.32
CA GLN A 202 -4.66 -16.39 -4.30
C GLN A 202 -3.26 -16.77 -4.81
N VAL A 203 -2.46 -17.40 -3.96
CA VAL A 203 -1.08 -17.83 -4.24
C VAL A 203 -0.94 -19.31 -3.88
N ASP A 204 -0.67 -20.15 -4.89
CA ASP A 204 -0.45 -21.59 -4.74
C ASP A 204 -1.55 -22.33 -3.95
N GLY A 205 -2.82 -21.90 -4.12
CA GLY A 205 -3.98 -22.49 -3.44
C GLY A 205 -4.24 -21.97 -2.02
N THR A 206 -3.50 -20.95 -1.58
CA THR A 206 -3.69 -20.26 -0.30
C THR A 206 -3.93 -18.77 -0.54
N GLU A 207 -4.70 -18.11 0.32
CA GLU A 207 -4.84 -16.66 0.24
C GLU A 207 -3.71 -15.96 1.02
N ILE A 208 -3.14 -14.92 0.42
CA ILE A 208 -2.17 -14.02 1.03
C ILE A 208 -2.75 -12.62 0.91
N SER A 209 -2.61 -11.80 1.95
CA SER A 209 -3.09 -10.42 1.90
C SER A 209 -2.07 -9.41 2.39
N GLU A 210 -1.94 -8.30 1.67
CA GLU A 210 -1.13 -7.16 2.10
C GLU A 210 -2.03 -6.08 2.71
N VAL A 211 -1.70 -5.59 3.90
CA VAL A 211 -2.29 -4.38 4.46
C VAL A 211 -1.60 -3.16 3.86
N VAL A 212 -2.38 -2.28 3.23
CA VAL A 212 -1.90 -1.12 2.47
C VAL A 212 -2.74 0.12 2.73
N GLY A 213 -2.20 1.29 2.36
CA GLY A 213 -2.98 2.53 2.36
C GLY A 213 -3.48 2.97 3.73
N VAL A 214 -2.85 2.49 4.82
CA VAL A 214 -3.21 2.88 6.18
C VAL A 214 -2.79 4.33 6.40
N ALA A 215 -3.79 5.21 6.52
CA ALA A 215 -3.59 6.63 6.63
C ALA A 215 -4.53 7.23 7.67
N THR A 216 -4.00 8.17 8.45
CA THR A 216 -4.77 8.94 9.44
C THR A 216 -4.58 10.42 9.15
N LEU A 217 -5.70 11.16 9.08
CA LEU A 217 -5.67 12.61 8.88
C LEU A 217 -4.78 13.29 9.95
N PRO A 218 -3.98 14.31 9.60
CA PRO A 218 -2.98 14.89 10.50
C PRO A 218 -3.49 15.23 11.91
N ARG A 219 -4.66 15.86 12.02
CA ARG A 219 -5.29 16.26 13.30
C ARG A 219 -5.65 15.10 14.23
N PHE A 220 -5.72 13.87 13.71
CA PHE A 220 -6.08 12.67 14.47
C PHE A 220 -4.89 11.71 14.71
N ARG A 221 -3.67 12.09 14.29
CA ARG A 221 -2.46 11.28 14.49
C ARG A 221 -2.07 11.22 15.97
N GLY A 222 -1.24 10.23 16.32
CA GLY A 222 -0.80 10.04 17.71
C GLY A 222 -1.85 9.46 18.66
N ARG A 223 -3.06 9.14 18.17
CA ARG A 223 -4.18 8.58 18.95
C ARG A 223 -4.36 7.06 18.81
N GLY A 224 -3.42 6.38 18.16
CA GLY A 224 -3.47 4.93 17.93
C GLY A 224 -4.37 4.46 16.77
N LEU A 225 -4.97 5.38 15.99
CA LEU A 225 -5.89 5.03 14.90
C LEU A 225 -5.27 4.13 13.83
N GLY A 226 -4.05 4.44 13.37
CA GLY A 226 -3.37 3.61 12.37
C GLY A 226 -3.10 2.18 12.86
N ALA A 227 -2.69 2.02 14.12
CA ALA A 227 -2.46 0.70 14.73
C ALA A 227 -3.78 -0.06 14.93
N GLY A 228 -4.83 0.60 15.44
CA GLY A 228 -6.15 -0.01 15.62
C GLY A 228 -6.80 -0.43 14.30
N LEU A 229 -6.70 0.41 13.27
CA LEU A 229 -7.20 0.09 11.94
C LEU A 229 -6.44 -1.07 11.30
N THR A 230 -5.11 -1.09 11.44
CA THR A 230 -4.27 -2.20 10.98
C THR A 230 -4.63 -3.50 11.69
N SER A 231 -4.83 -3.46 13.02
CA SER A 231 -5.27 -4.61 13.81
C SER A 231 -6.59 -5.19 13.27
N ALA A 232 -7.60 -4.34 13.03
CA ALA A 232 -8.89 -4.78 12.51
C ALA A 232 -8.79 -5.34 11.08
N LEU A 233 -7.95 -4.76 10.22
CA LEU A 233 -7.69 -5.27 8.88
C LEU A 233 -7.00 -6.65 8.91
N VAL A 234 -6.05 -6.85 9.83
CA VAL A 234 -5.39 -8.16 10.03
C VAL A 234 -6.38 -9.19 10.53
N GLU A 235 -7.23 -8.84 11.50
CA GLU A 235 -8.28 -9.71 12.02
C GLU A 235 -9.23 -10.16 10.90
N HIS A 236 -9.68 -9.21 10.06
CA HIS A 236 -10.53 -9.52 8.92
C HIS A 236 -9.81 -10.39 7.89
N ALA A 237 -8.58 -10.04 7.49
CA ALA A 237 -7.81 -10.80 6.52
C ALA A 237 -7.54 -12.24 6.98
N ARG A 238 -7.23 -12.46 8.26
CA ARG A 238 -6.95 -13.79 8.83
C ARG A 238 -8.17 -14.73 8.87
N GLN A 239 -9.36 -14.26 8.52
CA GLN A 239 -10.52 -15.14 8.34
C GLN A 239 -10.32 -16.08 7.15
N THR A 240 -9.51 -15.69 6.15
CA THR A 240 -9.30 -16.44 4.91
C THR A 240 -7.82 -16.53 4.49
N ALA A 241 -7.00 -15.54 4.84
CA ALA A 241 -5.59 -15.47 4.47
C ALA A 241 -4.68 -16.24 5.45
N ASP A 242 -3.79 -17.07 4.88
CA ASP A 242 -2.75 -17.81 5.60
C ASP A 242 -1.53 -16.94 5.91
N LEU A 243 -1.39 -15.81 5.23
CA LEU A 243 -0.30 -14.85 5.42
C LEU A 243 -0.85 -13.43 5.26
N VAL A 244 -0.59 -12.59 6.26
CA VAL A 244 -0.86 -11.15 6.21
C VAL A 244 0.44 -10.39 6.44
N PHE A 245 0.74 -9.43 5.59
CA PHE A 245 1.99 -8.66 5.65
C PHE A 245 1.77 -7.19 5.29
N LEU A 246 2.78 -6.35 5.50
CA LEU A 246 2.80 -4.96 5.06
C LEU A 246 4.24 -4.45 4.87
N SER A 247 4.39 -3.38 4.10
CA SER A 247 5.59 -2.54 4.09
C SER A 247 5.34 -1.28 4.93
N ALA A 248 6.16 -1.05 5.96
CA ALA A 248 6.07 0.15 6.78
C ALA A 248 6.79 1.33 6.12
N GLY A 249 6.24 2.54 6.24
CA GLY A 249 6.80 3.73 5.59
C GLY A 249 8.20 4.13 6.08
N ASP A 250 8.55 3.77 7.31
CA ASP A 250 9.88 3.96 7.90
C ASP A 250 10.05 3.06 9.14
N ASP A 251 11.21 3.12 9.79
CA ASP A 251 11.51 2.34 11.01
C ASP A 251 10.68 2.80 12.23
N ASP A 252 10.19 4.04 12.29
CA ASP A 252 9.37 4.55 13.39
C ASP A 252 7.95 3.97 13.30
N VAL A 253 7.39 3.94 12.08
CA VAL A 253 6.14 3.27 11.72
C VAL A 253 6.26 1.76 11.93
N ALA A 254 7.38 1.14 11.55
CA ALA A 254 7.61 -0.29 11.78
C ALA A 254 7.49 -0.65 13.27
N ARG A 255 8.07 0.16 14.17
CA ARG A 255 7.96 -0.04 15.63
C ARG A 255 6.53 0.06 16.15
N VAL A 256 5.64 0.79 15.48
CA VAL A 256 4.20 0.80 15.82
C VAL A 256 3.57 -0.56 15.51
N TYR A 257 3.85 -1.13 14.34
CA TYR A 257 3.30 -2.43 13.94
C TYR A 257 3.92 -3.59 14.70
N GLU A 258 5.21 -3.54 15.05
CA GLU A 258 5.84 -4.56 15.90
C GLU A 258 5.16 -4.65 17.27
N ARG A 259 4.75 -3.52 17.86
CA ARG A 259 3.94 -3.51 19.09
C ARG A 259 2.53 -4.07 18.90
N ALA A 260 2.03 -4.07 17.67
CA ALA A 260 0.77 -4.69 17.29
C ALA A 260 0.93 -6.16 16.87
N GLY A 261 2.11 -6.78 17.10
CA GLY A 261 2.33 -8.21 16.87
C GLY A 261 2.88 -8.58 15.49
N PHE A 262 3.38 -7.61 14.73
CA PHE A 262 4.11 -7.87 13.50
C PHE A 262 5.59 -8.19 13.77
N ALA A 263 6.18 -9.01 12.91
CA ALA A 263 7.61 -9.31 12.91
C ALA A 263 8.25 -8.84 11.59
N ARG A 264 9.36 -8.09 11.68
CA ARG A 264 10.16 -7.71 10.50
C ARG A 264 10.82 -8.96 9.91
N VAL A 265 10.71 -9.13 8.59
CA VAL A 265 11.22 -10.31 7.87
C VAL A 265 12.18 -9.99 6.74
N ALA A 266 12.12 -8.78 6.18
CA ALA A 266 12.96 -8.34 5.08
C ALA A 266 12.88 -6.81 4.90
N THR A 267 13.42 -6.33 3.78
CA THR A 267 13.24 -4.96 3.29
C THR A 267 12.52 -4.99 1.93
N SER A 268 11.43 -4.23 1.79
CA SER A 268 10.88 -3.87 0.48
C SER A 268 11.59 -2.61 0.00
N CYS A 269 12.06 -2.60 -1.24
CA CYS A 269 12.67 -1.45 -1.85
C CYS A 269 11.71 -0.88 -2.90
N VAL A 270 11.42 0.41 -2.79
CA VAL A 270 10.59 1.15 -3.74
C VAL A 270 11.49 2.18 -4.41
N ALA A 271 11.39 2.30 -5.73
CA ALA A 271 12.12 3.31 -6.48
C ALA A 271 11.20 4.08 -7.42
N GLU A 272 11.18 5.40 -7.27
CA GLU A 272 10.27 6.30 -7.97
C GLU A 272 11.01 7.50 -8.55
N ARG A 273 10.38 8.17 -9.54
CA ARG A 273 10.85 9.49 -9.98
C ARG A 273 10.73 10.48 -8.82
N PRO A 274 11.71 11.37 -8.61
CA PRO A 274 11.53 12.49 -7.71
C PRO A 274 10.30 13.30 -8.13
N SER A 275 9.45 13.67 -7.17
CA SER A 275 8.44 14.70 -7.39
C SER A 275 9.17 16.01 -7.74
N GLY A 276 8.85 16.59 -8.90
CA GLY A 276 9.48 17.83 -9.39
C GLY A 276 9.08 19.08 -8.61
#